data_AF-A0A9E2E929-F1
#
_entry.id   AF-A0A9E2E929-F1
#
_cell.length_a   1.000
_cell.length_b   1.000
_cell.length_c   1.000
_cell.angle_alpha   90.00
_cell.angle_beta   90.00
_cell.angle_gamma   90.00
#
_symmetry.space_group_name_H-M   'P 1'
#
loop_
_entity.id
_entity.type
_entity.pdbx_description
1 polymer ?
#
loop_
_entity_poly.entity_id
_entity_poly.type
_entity_poly.pdbx_seq_one_letter_code
_entity_poly.pdbx_strand_id
1 'polypeptide(L)'
;MARKKKRDWFIASTHILDKTGHNGLTIDALTTELSVTKGSFYHHFKNYQEFKVALLYFFEEEGTLDIIIQTEEEENPRKKLRRLMNIVVKEVERYPPKVEVAMRIWALEDKDAHNLMARVDKRRIDYVESLCQEIVTDQTQAHLMAEMMYTILVGSEHTTPPLSQTRLRVLFDEFTRLYQI
;
A
#
# COMPACT_ATOMS: atom_id res chain seq x y z
N MET A 1 -20.54 21.81 -11.76
CA MET A 1 -19.49 20.94 -11.17
C MET A 1 -19.75 19.50 -11.62
N ALA A 2 -18.71 18.75 -12.01
CA ALA A 2 -18.86 17.35 -12.38
C ALA A 2 -19.20 16.48 -11.16
N ARG A 3 -20.08 15.48 -11.33
CA ARG A 3 -20.44 14.52 -10.28
C ARG A 3 -19.19 13.72 -9.89
N LYS A 4 -18.90 13.64 -8.58
CA LYS A 4 -17.79 12.85 -8.04
C LYS A 4 -18.04 11.35 -8.28
N LYS A 5 -16.97 10.59 -8.49
CA LYS A 5 -16.97 9.13 -8.60
C LYS A 5 -16.55 8.52 -7.27
N LYS A 6 -16.83 7.23 -7.03
CA LYS A 6 -16.38 6.52 -5.80
C LYS A 6 -14.88 6.69 -5.55
N ARG A 7 -14.06 6.59 -6.60
CA ARG A 7 -12.61 6.79 -6.53
C ARG A 7 -12.19 8.15 -5.96
N ASP A 8 -12.94 9.23 -6.26
CA ASP A 8 -12.63 10.55 -5.72
C ASP A 8 -12.75 10.59 -4.19
N TRP A 9 -13.72 9.85 -3.64
CA TRP A 9 -13.89 9.71 -2.18
C TRP A 9 -12.73 8.95 -1.55
N PHE A 10 -12.23 7.91 -2.20
CA PHE A 10 -11.09 7.15 -1.70
C PHE A 10 -9.80 7.97 -1.73
N ILE A 11 -9.55 8.73 -2.80
CA ILE A 11 -8.42 9.67 -2.87
C ILE A 11 -8.53 10.75 -1.78
N ALA A 12 -9.72 11.32 -1.56
CA ALA A 12 -9.91 12.27 -0.47
C ALA A 12 -9.63 11.64 0.90
N SER A 13 -9.94 10.34 1.07
CA SER A 13 -9.69 9.61 2.30
C SER A 13 -8.21 9.49 2.61
N THR A 14 -7.37 9.22 1.61
CA THR A 14 -5.93 9.07 1.82
C THR A 14 -5.31 10.39 2.30
N HIS A 15 -5.78 11.53 1.78
CA HIS A 15 -5.36 12.85 2.27
C HIS A 15 -5.78 13.12 3.72
N ILE A 16 -7.01 12.73 4.09
CA ILE A 16 -7.50 12.89 5.46
C ILE A 16 -6.71 11.99 6.41
N LEU A 17 -6.53 10.71 6.06
CA LEU A 17 -5.74 9.76 6.84
C LEU A 17 -4.31 10.25 7.08
N ASP A 18 -3.64 10.81 6.07
CA ASP A 18 -2.29 11.38 6.22
C ASP A 18 -2.24 12.58 7.18
N LYS A 19 -3.27 13.43 7.19
CA LYS A 19 -3.30 14.67 7.96
C LYS A 19 -3.78 14.48 9.39
N THR A 20 -4.81 13.68 9.59
CA THR A 20 -5.56 13.61 10.86
C THR A 20 -5.80 12.18 11.35
N GLY A 21 -5.28 11.17 10.66
CA GLY A 21 -5.47 9.76 11.00
C GLY A 21 -6.92 9.30 10.84
N HIS A 22 -7.21 8.06 11.24
CA HIS A 22 -8.53 7.45 11.09
C HIS A 22 -9.62 8.16 11.90
N ASN A 23 -9.27 8.76 13.04
CA ASN A 23 -10.20 9.55 13.85
C ASN A 23 -10.75 10.79 13.12
N GLY A 24 -9.98 11.35 12.18
CA GLY A 24 -10.41 12.48 11.36
C GLY A 24 -11.23 12.08 10.12
N LEU A 25 -11.27 10.79 9.78
CA LEU A 25 -12.00 10.29 8.62
C LEU A 25 -13.51 10.24 8.93
N THR A 26 -14.19 11.34 8.64
CA THR A 26 -15.64 11.48 8.86
C THR A 26 -16.35 11.86 7.57
N ILE A 27 -17.66 11.60 7.48
CA ILE A 27 -18.47 12.04 6.33
C ILE A 27 -18.36 13.56 6.16
N ASP A 28 -18.36 14.32 7.26
CA ASP A 28 -18.18 15.77 7.23
C ASP A 28 -16.84 16.16 6.62
N ALA A 29 -15.73 15.60 7.12
CA ALA A 29 -14.39 15.86 6.60
C ALA A 29 -14.27 15.51 5.10
N LEU A 30 -14.82 14.38 4.67
CA LEU A 30 -14.83 13.97 3.27
C LEU A 30 -15.60 14.94 2.38
N THR A 31 -16.79 15.37 2.84
CA THR A 31 -17.61 16.32 2.08
C THR A 31 -16.95 17.70 1.99
N THR A 32 -16.25 18.12 3.05
CA THR A 32 -15.43 19.34 3.05
C THR A 32 -14.25 19.23 2.09
N GLU A 33 -13.44 18.16 2.18
CA GLU A 33 -12.29 17.92 1.30
C GLU A 33 -12.70 17.91 -0.19
N LEU A 34 -13.86 17.32 -0.51
CA LEU A 34 -14.37 17.26 -1.88
C LEU A 34 -15.21 18.46 -2.32
N SER A 35 -15.51 19.39 -1.41
CA SER A 35 -16.41 20.53 -1.63
C SER A 35 -17.80 20.12 -2.16
N VAL A 36 -18.40 19.11 -1.52
CA VAL A 36 -19.73 18.57 -1.87
C VAL A 36 -20.62 18.46 -0.63
N THR A 37 -21.89 18.07 -0.80
CA THR A 37 -22.83 17.88 0.33
C THR A 37 -22.85 16.44 0.83
N LYS A 38 -23.38 16.21 2.04
CA LYS A 38 -23.69 14.87 2.56
C LYS A 38 -24.60 14.06 1.63
N GLY A 39 -25.55 14.73 0.96
CA GLY A 39 -26.39 14.09 -0.05
C GLY A 39 -25.57 13.45 -1.17
N SER A 40 -24.47 14.09 -1.60
CA SER A 40 -23.54 13.51 -2.58
C SER A 40 -22.89 12.22 -2.06
N PHE A 41 -22.51 12.15 -0.79
CA PHE A 41 -21.94 10.94 -0.19
C PHE A 41 -22.95 9.79 -0.25
N TYR A 42 -24.20 10.05 0.16
CA TYR A 42 -25.25 9.03 0.22
C TYR A 42 -25.70 8.49 -1.15
N HIS A 43 -25.38 9.18 -2.25
CA HIS A 43 -25.53 8.64 -3.59
C HIS A 43 -24.51 7.55 -3.94
N HIS A 44 -23.40 7.44 -3.21
CA HIS A 44 -22.34 6.47 -3.46
C HIS A 44 -22.27 5.37 -2.40
N PHE A 45 -22.56 5.70 -1.13
CA PHE A 45 -22.44 4.81 0.02
C PHE A 45 -23.65 5.00 0.93
N LYS A 46 -24.29 3.90 1.36
CA LYS A 46 -25.50 3.99 2.21
C LYS A 46 -25.19 4.54 3.60
N ASN A 47 -23.98 4.25 4.11
CA ASN A 47 -23.52 4.70 5.41
C ASN A 47 -21.98 4.70 5.46
N TYR A 48 -21.43 5.17 6.59
CA TYR A 48 -19.99 5.23 6.81
C TYR A 48 -19.33 3.85 6.80
N GLN A 49 -19.99 2.81 7.34
CA GLN A 49 -19.42 1.47 7.39
C GLN A 49 -19.26 0.85 5.99
N GLU A 50 -20.23 1.02 5.10
CA GLU A 50 -20.12 0.58 3.70
C GLU A 50 -18.98 1.30 2.98
N PHE A 51 -18.85 2.61 3.21
CA PHE A 51 -17.74 3.39 2.70
C PHE A 51 -16.39 2.90 3.25
N LYS A 52 -16.28 2.65 4.56
CA LYS A 52 -15.07 2.13 5.21
C LYS A 52 -14.64 0.84 4.54
N VAL A 53 -15.53 -0.13 4.45
CA VAL A 53 -15.24 -1.43 3.81
C VAL A 53 -14.78 -1.23 2.36
N ALA A 54 -15.45 -0.36 1.59
CA ALA A 54 -15.05 -0.08 0.22
C ALA A 54 -13.68 0.61 0.11
N LEU A 55 -13.36 1.53 1.02
CA LEU A 55 -12.06 2.19 1.11
C LEU A 55 -10.95 1.18 1.44
N LEU A 56 -11.20 0.27 2.38
CA LEU A 56 -10.26 -0.80 2.74
C LEU A 56 -9.96 -1.68 1.51
N TYR A 57 -10.99 -2.12 0.78
CA TYR A 57 -10.78 -2.88 -0.46
C TYR A 57 -10.00 -2.10 -1.52
N PHE A 58 -10.33 -0.82 -1.71
CA PHE A 58 -9.61 0.04 -2.65
C PHE A 58 -8.12 0.16 -2.30
N PHE A 59 -7.78 0.25 -1.01
CA PHE A 59 -6.39 0.28 -0.55
C PHE A 59 -5.63 -1.01 -0.92
N GLU A 60 -6.24 -2.17 -0.71
CA GLU A 60 -5.66 -3.46 -1.10
C GLU A 60 -5.55 -3.62 -2.62
N GLU A 61 -6.54 -3.13 -3.37
CA GLU A 61 -6.57 -3.17 -4.83
C GLU A 61 -5.42 -2.33 -5.43
N GLU A 62 -5.40 -1.02 -5.20
CA GLU A 62 -4.38 -0.14 -5.78
C GLU A 62 -2.98 -0.38 -5.18
N GLY A 63 -2.91 -0.62 -3.86
CA GLY A 63 -1.64 -0.74 -3.14
C GLY A 63 -1.01 -2.13 -3.21
N THR A 64 -1.70 -3.14 -3.74
CA THR A 64 -1.16 -4.51 -3.81
C THR A 64 -1.51 -5.20 -5.12
N LEU A 65 -2.79 -5.34 -5.46
CA LEU A 65 -3.20 -6.14 -6.61
C LEU A 65 -2.75 -5.50 -7.93
N ASP A 66 -2.95 -4.20 -8.09
CA ASP A 66 -2.54 -3.46 -9.29
C ASP A 66 -1.02 -3.46 -9.46
N ILE A 67 -0.27 -3.44 -8.35
CA ILE A 67 1.20 -3.53 -8.38
C ILE A 67 1.62 -4.92 -8.85
N ILE A 68 1.00 -5.99 -8.34
CA ILE A 68 1.26 -7.37 -8.78
C ILE A 68 0.97 -7.51 -10.27
N ILE A 69 -0.20 -7.04 -10.74
CA ILE A 69 -0.58 -7.08 -12.16
C ILE A 69 0.47 -6.37 -13.01
N GLN A 70 0.90 -5.16 -12.60
CA GLN A 70 1.94 -4.43 -13.31
C GLN A 70 3.27 -5.16 -13.29
N THR A 71 3.65 -5.84 -12.21
CA THR A 71 4.90 -6.62 -12.11
C THR A 71 4.88 -7.82 -13.05
N GLU A 72 3.75 -8.51 -13.18
CA GLU A 72 3.55 -9.68 -14.04
C GLU A 72 3.61 -9.38 -15.55
N GLU A 73 3.66 -8.11 -15.97
CA GLU A 73 3.93 -7.72 -17.37
C GLU A 73 5.35 -8.09 -17.84
N GLU A 74 6.25 -8.47 -16.92
CA GLU A 74 7.58 -8.99 -17.23
C GLU A 74 7.60 -10.51 -17.05
N GLU A 75 8.27 -11.24 -17.95
CA GLU A 75 8.27 -12.71 -17.89
C GLU A 75 9.44 -13.26 -17.04
N ASN A 76 10.61 -12.60 -17.09
CA ASN A 76 11.78 -13.13 -16.40
C ASN A 76 11.71 -12.85 -14.88
N PRO A 77 11.89 -13.86 -14.00
CA PRO A 77 11.73 -13.68 -12.55
C PRO A 77 12.63 -12.60 -11.93
N ARG A 78 13.90 -12.53 -12.34
CA ARG A 78 14.82 -11.48 -11.85
C ARG A 78 14.37 -10.09 -12.30
N LYS A 79 13.90 -9.98 -13.54
CA LYS A 79 13.35 -8.71 -14.04
C LYS A 79 12.02 -8.36 -13.39
N LYS A 80 11.14 -9.33 -13.08
CA LYS A 80 9.92 -9.12 -12.27
C LYS A 80 10.27 -8.52 -10.92
N LEU A 81 11.20 -9.14 -10.18
CA LEU A 81 11.61 -8.62 -8.87
C LEU A 81 12.18 -7.20 -8.98
N ARG A 82 13.02 -6.93 -9.99
CA ARG A 82 13.55 -5.57 -10.26
C ARG A 82 12.45 -4.57 -10.62
N ARG A 83 11.45 -5.00 -11.39
CA ARG A 83 10.29 -4.18 -11.74
C ARG A 83 9.43 -3.87 -10.53
N LEU A 84 9.14 -4.85 -9.67
CA LEU A 84 8.43 -4.67 -8.40
C LEU A 84 9.12 -3.63 -7.52
N MET A 85 10.43 -3.78 -7.28
CA MET A 85 11.21 -2.81 -6.50
C MET A 85 11.13 -1.41 -7.11
N ASN A 86 11.19 -1.28 -8.44
CA ASN A 86 11.06 0.01 -9.11
C ASN A 86 9.68 0.66 -8.96
N ILE A 87 8.60 -0.14 -9.00
CA ILE A 87 7.24 0.35 -8.79
C ILE A 87 7.12 0.85 -7.35
N VAL A 88 7.47 0.01 -6.37
CA VAL A 88 7.38 0.34 -4.94
C VAL A 88 8.18 1.60 -4.59
N VAL A 89 9.42 1.69 -5.07
CA VAL A 89 10.28 2.88 -4.86
C VAL A 89 9.63 4.15 -5.44
N LYS A 90 8.96 4.07 -6.60
CA LYS A 90 8.24 5.23 -7.18
C LYS A 90 7.01 5.63 -6.37
N GLU A 91 6.28 4.65 -5.83
CA GLU A 91 5.06 4.91 -5.08
C GLU A 91 5.31 5.63 -3.75
N VAL A 92 6.51 5.48 -3.14
CA VAL A 92 6.93 6.23 -1.94
C VAL A 92 6.83 7.76 -2.09
N GLU A 93 6.96 8.29 -3.30
CA GLU A 93 6.81 9.74 -3.55
C GLU A 93 5.40 10.13 -4.03
N ARG A 94 4.66 9.16 -4.59
CA ARG A 94 3.37 9.41 -5.24
C ARG A 94 2.22 9.45 -4.25
N TYR A 95 2.28 8.60 -3.23
CA TYR A 95 1.39 8.66 -2.08
C TYR A 95 2.10 9.40 -0.94
N PRO A 96 1.39 10.22 -0.15
CA PRO A 96 1.97 10.69 1.10
C PRO A 96 2.46 9.47 1.88
N PRO A 97 3.74 9.39 2.28
CA PRO A 97 4.34 8.22 2.93
C PRO A 97 3.56 7.70 4.15
N LYS A 98 2.61 8.48 4.66
CA LYS A 98 1.84 8.15 5.85
C LYS A 98 0.54 7.40 5.57
N VAL A 99 0.13 7.10 4.33
CA VAL A 99 -1.13 6.34 4.14
C VAL A 99 -0.98 4.92 4.68
N GLU A 100 0.09 4.20 4.32
CA GLU A 100 0.38 2.87 4.87
C GLU A 100 0.56 2.93 6.40
N VAL A 101 1.28 3.94 6.92
CA VAL A 101 1.45 4.16 8.37
C VAL A 101 0.11 4.42 9.06
N ALA A 102 -0.76 5.28 8.50
CA ALA A 102 -2.08 5.58 9.03
C ALA A 102 -3.00 4.36 8.99
N MET A 103 -2.92 3.53 7.95
CA MET A 103 -3.64 2.26 7.86
C MET A 103 -3.18 1.28 8.94
N ARG A 104 -1.87 1.20 9.21
CA ARG A 104 -1.32 0.37 10.30
C ARG A 104 -1.73 0.88 11.68
N ILE A 105 -1.78 2.20 11.89
CA ILE A 105 -2.31 2.79 13.13
C ILE A 105 -3.80 2.46 13.28
N TRP A 106 -4.59 2.61 12.22
CA TRP A 106 -6.01 2.27 12.24
C TRP A 106 -6.25 0.79 12.58
N ALA A 107 -5.41 -0.11 12.06
CA ALA A 107 -5.43 -1.53 12.35
C ALA A 107 -5.16 -1.90 13.83
N LEU A 108 -4.66 -0.97 14.66
CA LEU A 108 -4.52 -1.20 16.10
C LEU A 108 -5.85 -1.10 16.85
N GLU A 109 -6.82 -0.37 16.29
CA GLU A 109 -8.08 -0.04 16.97
C GLU A 109 -9.32 -0.59 16.24
N ASP A 110 -9.23 -0.87 14.94
CA ASP A 110 -10.34 -1.33 14.11
C ASP A 110 -10.11 -2.74 13.54
N LYS A 111 -11.04 -3.65 13.82
CA LYS A 111 -10.96 -5.06 13.40
C LYS A 111 -10.98 -5.24 11.88
N ASP A 112 -11.72 -4.41 11.14
CA ASP A 112 -11.80 -4.54 9.68
C ASP A 112 -10.48 -4.08 9.04
N ALA A 113 -9.93 -2.96 9.54
CA ALA A 113 -8.61 -2.47 9.12
C ALA A 113 -7.50 -3.47 9.49
N HIS A 114 -7.56 -4.08 10.67
CA HIS A 114 -6.64 -5.14 11.08
C HIS A 114 -6.66 -6.33 10.12
N ASN A 115 -7.85 -6.85 9.82
CA ASN A 115 -8.00 -7.99 8.91
C ASN A 115 -7.55 -7.65 7.48
N LEU A 116 -7.75 -6.40 7.04
CA LEU A 116 -7.20 -5.91 5.77
C LEU A 116 -5.68 -5.95 5.79
N MET A 117 -5.05 -5.30 6.78
CA MET A 117 -3.60 -5.20 6.86
C MET A 117 -2.93 -6.57 6.96
N ALA A 118 -3.45 -7.48 7.79
CA ALA A 118 -2.95 -8.85 7.87
C ALA A 118 -2.99 -9.58 6.52
N ARG A 119 -4.05 -9.35 5.73
CA ARG A 119 -4.20 -9.94 4.39
C ARG A 119 -3.25 -9.30 3.37
N VAL A 120 -3.09 -7.98 3.41
CA VAL A 120 -2.16 -7.22 2.56
C VAL A 120 -0.72 -7.67 2.82
N ASP A 121 -0.31 -7.70 4.10
CA ASP A 121 1.03 -8.09 4.52
C ASP A 121 1.34 -9.52 4.06
N LYS A 122 0.41 -10.46 4.35
CA LYS A 122 0.55 -11.85 3.89
C LYS A 122 0.66 -11.94 2.37
N ARG A 123 -0.21 -11.28 1.61
CA ARG A 123 -0.18 -11.36 0.14
C ARG A 123 1.11 -10.80 -0.44
N ARG A 124 1.60 -9.67 0.09
CA ARG A 124 2.84 -9.04 -0.36
C ARG A 124 4.04 -9.97 -0.09
N ILE A 125 4.13 -10.56 1.10
CA ILE A 125 5.19 -11.53 1.44
C ILE A 125 5.10 -12.76 0.54
N ASP A 126 3.92 -13.39 0.44
CA ASP A 126 3.71 -14.60 -0.38
C ASP A 126 4.09 -14.35 -1.85
N TYR A 127 3.74 -13.17 -2.39
CA TYR A 127 4.09 -12.81 -3.77
C TYR A 127 5.60 -12.64 -3.96
N VAL A 128 6.27 -11.88 -3.10
CA VAL A 128 7.73 -11.72 -3.19
C VAL A 128 8.43 -13.06 -3.01
N GLU A 129 7.95 -13.92 -2.11
CA GLU A 129 8.49 -15.26 -1.92
C GLU A 129 8.38 -16.09 -3.20
N SER A 130 7.23 -16.07 -3.88
CA SER A 130 7.07 -16.78 -5.16
C SER A 130 8.08 -16.32 -6.21
N LEU A 131 8.35 -15.01 -6.31
CA LEU A 131 9.38 -14.49 -7.21
C LEU A 131 10.78 -14.96 -6.81
N CYS A 132 11.10 -14.96 -5.52
CA CYS A 132 12.38 -15.42 -5.01
C CYS A 132 12.59 -16.93 -5.24
N GLN A 133 11.55 -17.75 -5.09
CA GLN A 133 11.59 -19.20 -5.34
C GLN A 133 11.94 -19.53 -6.81
N GLU A 134 11.60 -18.65 -7.76
CA GLU A 134 11.99 -18.80 -9.16
C GLU A 134 13.45 -18.36 -9.44
N ILE A 135 14.11 -17.68 -8.50
CA ILE A 135 15.45 -17.11 -8.66
C ILE A 135 16.51 -17.92 -7.92
N VAL A 136 16.18 -18.44 -6.72
CA VAL A 136 17.10 -19.21 -5.87
C VAL A 136 16.61 -20.65 -5.70
N THR A 137 17.54 -21.57 -5.42
CA THR A 137 17.22 -23.00 -5.26
C THR A 137 16.78 -23.38 -3.85
N ASP A 138 17.17 -22.59 -2.84
CA ASP A 138 16.83 -22.86 -1.44
C ASP A 138 15.53 -22.14 -1.07
N GLN A 139 14.50 -22.91 -0.73
CA GLN A 139 13.18 -22.39 -0.33
C GLN A 139 13.25 -21.56 0.95
N THR A 140 14.11 -21.93 1.90
CA THR A 140 14.31 -21.18 3.14
C THR A 140 14.91 -19.82 2.83
N GLN A 141 15.86 -19.78 1.91
CA GLN A 141 16.46 -18.53 1.46
C GLN A 141 15.43 -17.65 0.76
N ALA A 142 14.58 -18.19 -0.11
CA ALA A 142 13.52 -17.43 -0.79
C ALA A 142 12.54 -16.79 0.20
N HIS A 143 12.12 -17.54 1.22
CA HIS A 143 11.24 -17.04 2.27
C HIS A 143 11.88 -15.89 3.06
N LEU A 144 13.13 -16.08 3.54
CA LEU A 144 13.86 -15.04 4.26
C LEU A 144 14.08 -13.78 3.40
N MET A 145 14.35 -13.96 2.11
CA MET A 145 14.49 -12.84 1.18
C MET A 145 13.21 -12.01 1.09
N ALA A 146 12.06 -12.67 0.98
CA ALA A 146 10.77 -11.99 0.93
C ALA A 146 10.47 -11.22 2.22
N GLU A 147 10.68 -11.85 3.39
CA GLU A 147 10.51 -11.19 4.69
C GLU A 147 11.44 -9.99 4.85
N MET A 148 12.71 -10.11 4.46
CA MET A 148 13.68 -9.01 4.54
C MET A 148 13.30 -7.85 3.61
N MET A 149 12.98 -8.12 2.35
CA MET A 149 12.57 -7.06 1.41
C MET A 149 11.32 -6.33 1.89
N TYR A 150 10.36 -7.09 2.40
CA TYR A 150 9.12 -6.53 2.93
C TYR A 150 9.35 -5.72 4.21
N THR A 151 10.20 -6.21 5.11
CA THR A 151 10.58 -5.48 6.35
C THR A 151 11.37 -4.21 6.03
N ILE A 152 12.23 -4.23 5.01
CA ILE A 152 12.92 -3.02 4.51
C ILE A 152 11.89 -1.99 4.06
N LEU A 153 10.88 -2.38 3.28
CA LEU A 153 9.82 -1.47 2.82
C LEU A 153 9.07 -0.86 4.00
N VAL A 154 8.48 -1.69 4.87
CA VAL A 154 7.70 -1.20 6.01
C VAL A 154 8.57 -0.35 6.94
N GLY A 155 9.78 -0.82 7.26
CA GLY A 155 10.73 -0.08 8.08
C GLY A 155 11.07 1.28 7.48
N SER A 156 11.22 1.37 6.15
CA SER A 156 11.52 2.62 5.46
C SER A 156 10.45 3.70 5.64
N GLU A 157 9.19 3.29 5.81
CA GLU A 157 8.05 4.20 6.04
C GLU A 157 7.93 4.61 7.51
N HIS A 158 8.46 3.80 8.44
CA HIS A 158 8.32 4.00 9.89
C HIS A 158 9.55 4.66 10.55
N THR A 159 10.67 4.81 9.86
CA THR A 159 11.79 5.62 10.39
C THR A 159 11.36 7.08 10.54
N THR A 160 12.01 7.82 11.45
CA THR A 160 11.77 9.26 11.62
C THR A 160 13.08 10.03 11.37
N PRO A 161 13.21 10.73 10.23
CA PRO A 161 12.25 10.83 9.12
C PRO A 161 12.14 9.51 8.32
N PRO A 162 11.03 9.28 7.57
CA PRO A 162 10.92 8.17 6.63
C PRO A 162 12.04 8.22 5.59
N LEU A 163 12.47 7.07 5.08
CA LEU A 163 13.52 7.02 4.07
C LEU A 163 13.01 7.63 2.75
N SER A 164 13.88 8.38 2.09
CA SER A 164 13.60 8.88 0.75
C SER A 164 13.61 7.74 -0.28
N GLN A 165 12.99 7.98 -1.43
CA GLN A 165 13.05 7.09 -2.59
C GLN A 165 14.48 6.64 -2.91
N THR A 166 15.42 7.59 -2.96
CA THR A 166 16.84 7.32 -3.23
C THR A 166 17.43 6.38 -2.19
N ARG A 167 17.10 6.55 -0.90
CA ARG A 167 17.66 5.71 0.15
C ARG A 167 17.06 4.30 0.15
N LEU A 168 15.74 4.17 -0.07
CA LEU A 168 15.09 2.88 -0.22
C LEU A 168 15.66 2.10 -1.42
N ARG A 169 15.87 2.78 -2.56
CA ARG A 169 16.53 2.21 -3.74
C ARG A 169 17.91 1.64 -3.41
N VAL A 170 18.74 2.41 -2.70
CA VAL A 170 20.08 1.94 -2.28
C VAL A 170 20.01 0.69 -1.39
N LEU A 171 19.02 0.60 -0.49
CA LEU A 171 18.83 -0.60 0.35
C LEU A 171 18.44 -1.82 -0.49
N PHE A 172 17.53 -1.66 -1.45
CA PHE A 172 17.16 -2.73 -2.37
C PHE A 172 18.30 -3.14 -3.33
N ASP A 173 19.09 -2.18 -3.81
CA ASP A 173 20.26 -2.46 -4.64
C ASP A 173 21.33 -3.21 -3.84
N GLU A 174 21.56 -2.83 -2.58
CA GLU A 174 22.48 -3.55 -1.69
C GLU A 174 21.97 -4.96 -1.37
N PHE A 175 20.67 -5.11 -1.12
CA PHE A 175 20.03 -6.41 -0.92
C PHE A 175 20.25 -7.31 -2.14
N THR A 176 19.93 -6.84 -3.34
CA THR A 176 20.13 -7.63 -4.56
C THR A 176 21.60 -7.94 -4.85
N ARG A 177 22.52 -7.02 -4.54
CA ARG A 177 23.97 -7.27 -4.61
C ARG A 177 24.41 -8.42 -3.71
N LEU A 178 23.91 -8.49 -2.47
CA LEU A 178 24.25 -9.55 -1.52
C LEU A 178 23.79 -10.94 -1.99
N TYR A 179 22.66 -11.00 -2.70
CA TYR A 179 22.11 -12.25 -3.26
C TYR A 179 22.54 -12.54 -4.70
N GLN A 180 23.29 -11.63 -5.35
CA GLN A 180 23.75 -11.75 -6.74
C GLN A 180 22.60 -11.90 -7.76
N ILE A 181 21.53 -11.10 -7.62
CA ILE A 181 20.30 -11.15 -8.44
C ILE A 181 20.00 -9.88 -9.25
#